data_AF-A0A2I1CPA6-F1
#
_entry.id   AF-A0A2I1CPA6-F1
#
_cell.length_a   1.000
_cell.length_b   1.000
_cell.length_c   1.000
_cell.angle_alpha   90.00
_cell.angle_beta   90.00
_cell.angle_gamma   90.00
#
_symmetry.space_group_name_H-M   'P 1'
#
loop_
_entity.id
_entity.type
_entity.pdbx_description
1 polymer ?
#
loop_
_entity_poly.entity_id
_entity_poly.type
_entity_poly.pdbx_seq_one_letter_code
_entity_poly.pdbx_strand_id
1 'polypeptide(L)'
;MKYKNANTAVIRFLQPGATMFPEEEVRNEVATMRYIYDQTSIPESPLGLGPFIILDYIDHVTSMYDVLNTPGCPEEDRGILDPDMSKMRLEALYGEVARSLDQVDDFAWEVTRRALSMPMNALIQLGSLPQVKLPTTTFDRIIIL
;
A
#
# COMPACT_ATOMS: atom_id res chain seq x y z
N MET A 1 -20.28 13.90 -14.03
CA MET A 1 -21.67 13.59 -13.65
C MET A 1 -21.62 12.92 -12.28
N LYS A 2 -21.90 13.63 -11.19
CA LYS A 2 -21.87 13.06 -9.82
C LYS A 2 -23.29 12.54 -9.49
N TYR A 3 -23.43 11.24 -9.26
CA TYR A 3 -24.69 10.63 -8.85
C TYR A 3 -24.94 10.95 -7.37
N LYS A 4 -26.10 11.57 -7.08
CA LYS A 4 -26.40 12.15 -5.75
C LYS A 4 -26.50 11.16 -4.59
N ASN A 5 -26.54 9.84 -4.84
CA ASN A 5 -26.73 8.81 -3.82
C ASN A 5 -25.81 7.57 -4.01
N ALA A 6 -24.72 7.69 -4.76
CA ALA A 6 -23.77 6.58 -4.90
C ALA A 6 -22.62 6.75 -3.90
N ASN A 7 -22.45 5.82 -2.96
CA ASN A 7 -21.19 5.71 -2.24
C ASN A 7 -20.10 5.51 -3.30
N THR A 8 -19.16 6.45 -3.38
CA THR A 8 -18.06 6.34 -4.34
C THR A 8 -17.09 5.33 -3.76
N ALA A 9 -16.80 4.28 -4.53
CA ALA A 9 -15.89 3.22 -4.13
C ALA A 9 -14.68 3.20 -5.07
N VAL A 10 -13.51 2.87 -4.53
CA VAL A 10 -12.29 2.61 -5.27
C VAL A 10 -12.13 1.10 -5.39
N ILE A 11 -11.84 0.63 -6.60
CA ILE A 11 -11.43 -0.76 -6.83
C ILE A 11 -9.94 -0.73 -7.17
N ARG A 12 -9.13 -1.43 -6.37
CA ARG A 12 -7.69 -1.57 -6.60
C ARG A 12 -7.41 -2.97 -7.16
N PHE A 13 -6.74 -3.00 -8.30
CA PHE A 13 -6.21 -4.22 -8.90
C PHE A 13 -4.70 -4.27 -8.69
N LEU A 14 -4.16 -5.47 -8.49
CA LEU A 14 -2.72 -5.64 -8.62
C LEU A 14 -2.30 -5.39 -10.07
N GLN A 15 -1.23 -4.62 -10.24
CA GLN A 15 -0.69 -4.34 -11.57
C GLN A 15 -0.19 -5.64 -12.20
N PRO A 16 -0.77 -6.09 -13.34
CA PRO A 16 -0.34 -7.32 -13.99
C PRO A 16 1.13 -7.24 -14.41
N GLY A 17 1.86 -8.32 -14.16
CA GLY A 17 3.28 -8.39 -14.52
C GLY A 17 4.23 -7.56 -13.65
N ALA A 18 3.74 -6.80 -12.66
CA ALA A 18 4.58 -6.12 -11.65
C ALA A 18 4.63 -6.88 -10.31
N THR A 19 3.59 -7.68 -10.03
CA THR A 19 3.52 -8.57 -8.87
C THR A 19 3.98 -9.98 -9.25
N MET A 20 4.80 -10.61 -8.41
CA MET A 20 5.22 -12.00 -8.58
C MET A 20 4.48 -12.97 -7.65
N PHE A 21 3.67 -12.46 -6.73
CA PHE A 21 2.90 -13.25 -5.76
C PHE A 21 1.50 -12.66 -5.55
N PRO A 22 0.67 -12.57 -6.61
CA PRO A 22 -0.57 -11.79 -6.57
C PRO A 22 -1.56 -12.26 -5.50
N GLU A 23 -1.74 -13.56 -5.34
CA GLU A 23 -2.67 -14.10 -4.33
C GLU A 23 -2.15 -13.90 -2.90
N GLU A 24 -0.83 -13.92 -2.71
CA GLU A 24 -0.22 -13.71 -1.40
C GLU A 24 -0.21 -12.23 -1.01
N GLU A 25 0.11 -11.34 -1.95
CA GLU A 25 0.05 -9.89 -1.75
C GLU A 25 -1.37 -9.46 -1.36
N VAL A 26 -2.40 -9.89 -2.10
CA VAL A 26 -3.77 -9.53 -1.74
C VAL A 26 -4.23 -10.18 -0.44
N ARG A 27 -3.83 -11.42 -0.15
CA ARG A 27 -4.16 -12.02 1.15
C ARG A 27 -3.53 -11.25 2.31
N ASN A 28 -2.27 -10.83 2.16
CA ASN A 28 -1.58 -10.03 3.15
C ASN A 28 -2.23 -8.65 3.27
N GLU A 29 -2.55 -7.98 2.15
CA GLU A 29 -3.20 -6.67 2.15
C GLU A 29 -4.61 -6.74 2.77
N VAL A 30 -5.42 -7.75 2.44
CA VAL A 30 -6.74 -7.96 3.05
C VAL A 30 -6.60 -8.29 4.54
N ALA A 31 -5.61 -9.07 4.96
CA ALA A 31 -5.38 -9.35 6.38
C ALA A 31 -4.95 -8.09 7.15
N THR A 32 -4.05 -7.28 6.59
CA THR A 32 -3.65 -5.98 7.15
C THR A 32 -4.81 -4.99 7.14
N MET A 33 -5.63 -4.98 6.10
CA MET A 33 -6.84 -4.17 6.06
C MET A 33 -7.78 -4.62 7.15
N ARG A 34 -8.13 -5.90 7.26
CA ARG A 34 -8.94 -6.49 8.36
C ARG A 34 -8.42 -6.09 9.74
N TYR A 35 -7.10 -6.07 9.93
CA TYR A 35 -6.46 -5.58 11.14
C TYR A 35 -6.72 -4.08 11.40
N ILE A 36 -6.60 -3.23 10.39
CA ILE A 36 -6.99 -1.80 10.48
C ILE A 36 -8.51 -1.64 10.62
N TYR A 37 -9.26 -2.66 10.20
CA TYR A 37 -10.67 -2.62 9.85
C TYR A 37 -11.62 -3.25 10.86
N ASP A 38 -11.18 -3.83 11.98
CA ASP A 38 -12.10 -4.13 13.10
C ASP A 38 -12.86 -2.85 13.62
N GLN A 39 -12.81 -1.72 12.87
CA GLN A 39 -13.63 -0.52 12.86
C GLN A 39 -14.38 -0.12 11.54
N THR A 40 -14.35 -0.83 10.38
CA THR A 40 -15.11 -0.46 9.14
C THR A 40 -15.77 -1.65 8.41
N SER A 41 -16.43 -1.50 7.22
CA SER A 41 -17.14 -2.57 6.45
C SER A 41 -16.63 -2.84 4.97
N ILE A 42 -15.85 -3.90 4.67
CA ILE A 42 -15.08 -4.20 3.44
C ILE A 42 -15.32 -5.69 3.12
N PRO A 43 -15.91 -5.99 1.96
CA PRO A 43 -16.19 -7.36 1.53
C PRO A 43 -14.98 -8.04 0.83
N GLU A 44 -14.87 -9.35 1.01
CA GLU A 44 -13.99 -10.22 0.20
C GLU A 44 -14.51 -10.37 -1.23
N SER A 45 -13.59 -10.47 -2.20
CA SER A 45 -13.85 -10.61 -3.64
C SER A 45 -14.64 -11.89 -3.98
N PRO A 46 -15.83 -11.79 -4.59
CA PRO A 46 -16.50 -12.93 -5.21
C PRO A 46 -16.21 -12.95 -6.71
N LEU A 47 -15.99 -14.16 -7.25
CA LEU A 47 -15.80 -14.50 -8.66
C LEU A 47 -14.44 -14.12 -9.28
N GLY A 48 -13.57 -15.13 -9.47
CA GLY A 48 -12.74 -15.39 -10.67
C GLY A 48 -11.96 -14.29 -11.40
N LEU A 49 -11.98 -13.04 -10.94
CA LEU A 49 -11.47 -11.85 -11.62
C LEU A 49 -10.03 -11.51 -11.22
N GLY A 50 -9.34 -12.45 -10.58
CA GLY A 50 -8.06 -12.20 -9.93
C GLY A 50 -8.25 -11.39 -8.63
N PRO A 51 -7.14 -11.15 -7.92
CA PRO A 51 -7.24 -10.60 -6.59
C PRO A 51 -7.34 -9.05 -6.65
N PHE A 52 -8.38 -8.50 -6.01
CA PHE A 52 -8.67 -7.06 -5.98
C PHE A 52 -9.27 -6.65 -4.63
N ILE A 53 -9.29 -5.35 -4.36
CA ILE A 53 -9.80 -4.78 -3.12
C ILE A 53 -10.78 -3.65 -3.44
N ILE A 54 -11.93 -3.65 -2.76
CA ILE A 54 -12.93 -2.57 -2.83
C ILE A 54 -12.83 -1.76 -1.54
N LEU A 55 -12.69 -0.44 -1.66
CA LEU A 55 -12.54 0.50 -0.56
C LEU A 55 -13.52 1.66 -0.74
N ASP A 56 -13.94 2.28 0.36
CA ASP A 56 -14.64 3.56 0.28
C ASP A 56 -13.68 4.64 -0.25
N TYR A 57 -14.18 5.49 -1.15
CA TYR A 57 -13.43 6.65 -1.61
C TYR A 57 -13.56 7.78 -0.60
N ILE A 58 -12.42 8.19 -0.03
CA ILE A 58 -12.32 9.37 0.82
C ILE A 58 -12.10 10.58 -0.09
N ASP A 59 -13.04 11.53 -0.07
CA ASP A 59 -12.91 12.78 -0.83
C ASP A 59 -11.71 13.59 -0.31
N HIS A 60 -10.82 13.97 -1.22
CA HIS A 60 -9.59 14.69 -0.90
C HIS A 60 -9.25 15.68 -2.01
N VAL A 61 -8.54 16.75 -1.64
CA VAL A 61 -8.13 17.80 -2.58
C VAL A 61 -6.86 17.42 -3.33
N THR A 62 -5.95 16.70 -2.69
CA THR A 62 -4.65 16.29 -3.23
C THR A 62 -4.16 15.02 -2.54
N SER A 63 -3.31 14.24 -3.21
CA SER A 63 -2.69 13.07 -2.60
C SER A 63 -1.39 13.43 -1.89
N MET A 64 -0.97 12.61 -0.93
CA MET A 64 0.35 12.79 -0.30
C MET A 64 1.48 12.66 -1.32
N TYR A 65 1.31 11.85 -2.38
CA TYR A 65 2.28 11.71 -3.46
C TYR A 65 2.48 13.05 -4.19
N ASP A 66 1.40 13.72 -4.58
CA ASP A 66 1.47 15.01 -5.28
C ASP A 66 2.09 16.10 -4.40
N VAL A 67 1.81 16.05 -3.09
CA VAL A 67 2.38 17.00 -2.12
C VAL A 67 3.88 16.80 -1.96
N LEU A 68 4.35 15.55 -1.94
CA LEU A 68 5.76 15.21 -1.72
C LEU A 68 6.63 15.49 -2.96
N ASN A 69 6.07 15.35 -4.16
CA ASN A 69 6.87 15.44 -5.37
C ASN A 69 7.08 16.88 -5.87
N THR A 70 8.20 17.09 -6.56
CA THR A 70 8.53 18.33 -7.24
C THR A 70 7.40 18.74 -8.18
N PRO A 71 6.87 19.97 -8.05
CA PRO A 71 5.81 20.46 -8.91
C PRO A 71 6.19 20.40 -10.39
N GLY A 72 5.26 19.94 -11.23
CA GLY A 72 5.46 19.88 -12.68
C GLY A 72 6.20 18.64 -13.19
N CYS A 73 6.53 17.67 -12.33
CA CYS A 73 6.92 16.33 -12.79
C CYS A 73 5.76 15.70 -13.58
N PRO A 74 6.00 15.19 -14.81
CA PRO A 74 5.02 14.39 -15.54
C PRO A 74 4.60 13.17 -14.72
N GLU A 75 3.32 12.77 -14.82
CA GLU A 75 2.81 11.57 -14.13
C GLU A 75 3.52 10.28 -14.58
N GLU A 76 4.07 10.27 -15.80
CA GLU A 76 4.79 9.13 -16.39
C GLU A 76 6.19 8.97 -15.80
N ASP A 77 6.74 10.05 -15.23
CA ASP A 77 8.08 10.06 -14.66
C ASP A 77 8.03 9.73 -13.17
N ARG A 78 9.12 9.11 -12.68
CA ARG A 78 9.26 8.85 -11.26
C ARG A 78 9.32 10.17 -10.50
N GLY A 79 8.38 10.36 -9.58
CA GLY A 79 8.36 11.51 -8.67
C GLY A 79 9.67 11.63 -7.88
N ILE A 80 10.16 12.87 -7.80
CA ILE A 80 11.33 13.26 -7.01
C ILE A 80 10.83 14.15 -5.88
N LEU A 81 11.32 13.94 -4.65
CA LEU A 81 10.97 14.78 -3.50
C LEU A 81 11.25 16.26 -3.83
N ASP A 82 10.27 17.12 -3.58
CA ASP A 82 10.39 18.56 -3.77
C ASP A 82 11.53 19.12 -2.90
N PRO A 83 12.61 19.66 -3.50
CA PRO A 83 13.74 20.21 -2.73
C PRO A 83 13.36 21.45 -1.92
N ASP A 84 12.29 22.16 -2.31
CA ASP A 84 11.80 23.33 -1.59
C ASP A 84 10.85 22.95 -0.43
N MET A 85 10.58 21.65 -0.26
CA MET A 85 9.80 21.16 0.87
C MET A 85 10.54 21.39 2.19
N SER A 86 9.98 22.25 3.03
CA SER A 86 10.51 22.47 4.38
C SER A 86 10.49 21.18 5.20
N LYS A 87 11.57 20.93 5.97
CA LYS A 87 11.68 19.80 6.89
C LYS A 87 10.49 19.70 7.86
N MET A 88 10.02 20.83 8.38
CA MET A 88 8.88 20.88 9.30
C MET A 88 7.60 20.33 8.66
N ARG A 89 7.35 20.65 7.38
CA ARG A 89 6.18 20.13 6.65
C ARG A 89 6.32 18.63 6.38
N LEU A 90 7.52 18.18 6.04
CA LEU A 90 7.83 16.76 5.86
C LEU A 90 7.59 15.98 7.16
N GLU A 91 8.14 16.46 8.28
CA GLU A 91 7.95 15.89 9.61
C GLU A 91 6.47 15.86 10.02
N ALA A 92 5.69 16.90 9.71
CA ALA A 92 4.26 16.92 9.99
C ALA A 92 3.51 15.85 9.18
N LEU A 93 3.79 15.71 7.87
CA LEU A 93 3.14 14.70 7.02
C LEU A 93 3.46 13.29 7.49
N TYR A 94 4.74 12.97 7.69
CA TYR A 94 5.15 11.67 8.19
C TYR A 94 4.73 11.44 9.65
N GLY A 95 4.61 12.50 10.45
CA GLY A 95 4.11 12.44 11.81
C GLY A 95 2.65 11.98 11.87
N GLU A 96 1.80 12.48 10.96
CA GLU A 96 0.40 12.02 10.87
C GLU A 96 0.30 10.56 10.42
N VAL A 97 1.14 10.13 9.46
CA VAL A 97 1.25 8.71 9.09
C VAL A 97 1.69 7.87 10.29
N ALA A 98 2.73 8.29 11.00
CA ALA A 98 3.25 7.57 12.18
C ALA A 98 2.19 7.46 13.28
N ARG A 99 1.43 8.53 13.55
CA ARG A 99 0.32 8.51 14.52
C ARG A 99 -0.81 7.56 14.13
N SER A 100 -1.11 7.45 12.84
CA SER A 100 -2.09 6.47 12.36
C SER A 100 -1.64 5.03 12.57
N LEU A 101 -0.32 4.79 12.57
CA LEU A 101 0.27 3.48 12.88
C LEU A 101 0.38 3.24 14.40
N ASP A 102 0.57 4.29 15.20
CA ASP A 102 0.67 4.21 16.67
C ASP A 102 -0.68 3.84 17.31
N GLN A 103 -1.81 4.32 16.76
CA GLN A 103 -3.16 3.90 17.17
C GLN A 103 -3.42 2.39 16.99
N VAL A 104 -2.57 1.73 16.22
CA VAL A 104 -2.75 0.35 15.82
C VAL A 104 -1.91 -0.60 16.69
N ASP A 105 -1.01 -0.10 17.54
CA ASP A 105 -0.03 -0.91 18.32
C ASP A 105 -0.60 -1.54 19.61
N ASP A 106 -1.84 -1.22 20.00
CA ASP A 106 -2.47 -1.75 21.23
C ASP A 106 -2.98 -3.21 21.10
N PHE A 107 -2.73 -3.87 19.95
CA PHE A 107 -3.28 -5.19 19.63
C PHE A 107 -2.18 -6.25 19.47
N ALA A 108 -2.25 -7.31 20.29
CA ALA A 108 -1.34 -8.45 20.24
C ALA A 108 -1.66 -9.39 19.06
N TRP A 109 -1.18 -9.06 17.86
CA TRP A 109 -1.26 -9.94 16.69
C TRP A 109 0.13 -10.28 16.14
N GLU A 110 0.30 -11.53 15.73
CA GLU A 110 1.57 -12.06 15.23
C GLU A 110 1.64 -11.96 13.71
N VAL A 111 2.72 -11.37 13.19
CA VAL A 111 3.03 -11.40 11.76
C VAL A 111 3.49 -12.81 11.41
N THR A 112 2.65 -13.58 10.73
CA THR A 112 2.91 -15.00 10.40
C THR A 112 3.29 -15.23 8.93
N ARG A 113 3.31 -14.18 8.12
CA ARG A 113 3.57 -14.23 6.67
C ARG A 113 4.81 -13.40 6.31
N ARG A 114 5.50 -13.80 5.24
CA ARG A 114 6.66 -13.06 4.73
C ARG A 114 6.26 -11.69 4.19
N ALA A 115 7.18 -10.74 4.27
CA ALA A 115 7.04 -9.49 3.58
C ALA A 115 7.25 -9.68 2.07
N LEU A 116 6.49 -8.94 1.28
CA LEU A 116 6.60 -8.88 -0.17
C LEU A 116 6.89 -7.43 -0.55
N SER A 117 7.90 -7.22 -1.41
CA SER A 117 8.37 -5.87 -1.74
C SER A 117 8.69 -5.74 -3.22
N MET A 118 8.58 -4.52 -3.74
CA MET A 118 8.92 -4.22 -5.14
C MET A 118 10.35 -4.67 -5.51
N PRO A 119 11.40 -4.47 -4.68
CA PRO A 119 12.73 -5.00 -4.97
C PRO A 119 12.76 -6.53 -5.13
N MET A 120 11.97 -7.27 -4.35
CA MET A 120 11.87 -8.73 -4.48
C MET A 120 11.23 -9.12 -5.82
N ASN A 121 10.18 -8.41 -6.24
CA ASN A 121 9.55 -8.62 -7.55
C ASN A 121 10.55 -8.30 -8.69
N ALA A 122 11.32 -7.22 -8.57
CA ALA A 122 12.35 -6.86 -9.54
C ALA A 122 13.50 -7.88 -9.63
N LEU A 123 13.92 -8.47 -8.51
CA LEU A 123 14.92 -9.55 -8.51
C LEU A 123 14.46 -10.79 -9.29
N ILE A 124 13.17 -11.10 -9.24
CA ILE A 124 12.62 -12.22 -10.03
C ILE A 124 12.54 -11.82 -11.51
N GLN A 125 11.97 -10.66 -11.81
CA GLN A 125 11.69 -10.23 -13.19
C GLN A 125 12.94 -9.86 -13.98
N LEU A 126 13.81 -9.05 -13.39
CA LEU A 126 15.02 -8.53 -14.03
C LEU A 126 16.26 -9.34 -13.64
N GLY A 127 16.31 -9.81 -12.39
CA GLY A 127 17.45 -10.55 -11.85
C GLY A 127 17.43 -12.05 -12.14
N SER A 128 16.37 -12.59 -12.76
CA SER A 128 16.18 -14.03 -12.99
C SER A 128 16.28 -14.89 -11.73
N LEU A 129 16.03 -14.30 -10.55
CA LEU A 129 16.06 -15.02 -9.29
C LEU A 129 14.80 -15.91 -9.21
N PRO A 130 14.93 -17.24 -9.04
CA PRO A 130 13.76 -18.09 -8.87
C PRO A 130 12.98 -17.71 -7.61
N GLN A 131 11.65 -17.67 -7.69
CA GLN A 131 10.75 -17.34 -6.58
C GLN A 131 11.03 -18.16 -5.31
N VAL A 132 11.40 -19.43 -5.47
CA VAL A 132 11.70 -20.36 -4.37
C VAL A 132 12.95 -19.98 -3.56
N LYS A 133 13.80 -19.08 -4.09
CA LYS A 133 15.01 -18.60 -3.40
C LYS A 133 14.75 -17.36 -2.56
N LEU A 134 13.58 -16.73 -2.67
CA LEU A 134 13.24 -15.61 -1.80
C LEU A 134 12.94 -16.12 -0.38
N PRO A 135 13.31 -15.37 0.66
CA PRO A 135 12.94 -15.69 2.03
C PRO A 135 11.44 -15.94 2.16
N THR A 136 11.09 -17.00 2.88
CA THR A 136 9.69 -17.35 3.17
C THR A 136 9.29 -17.06 4.62
N THR A 137 10.24 -16.59 5.42
CA THR A 137 10.06 -16.26 6.83
C THR A 137 9.68 -14.79 7.01
N THR A 138 9.23 -14.46 8.20
CA THR A 138 8.97 -13.09 8.65
C THR A 138 10.30 -12.37 8.92
N PHE A 139 10.26 -11.05 9.01
CA PHE A 139 11.41 -10.28 9.49
C PHE A 139 11.37 -10.20 11.01
N ASP A 140 12.49 -10.50 11.66
CA ASP A 140 12.63 -10.39 13.12
C ASP A 140 12.60 -8.92 13.60
N ARG A 141 12.87 -7.96 12.69
CA ARG A 141 12.88 -6.52 12.98
C ARG A 141 12.43 -5.72 11.76
N ILE A 142 11.49 -4.80 11.97
CA ILE A 142 11.17 -3.75 11.01
C ILE A 142 12.12 -2.58 11.30
N ILE A 143 12.98 -2.23 10.33
CA ILE A 143 13.76 -0.99 10.40
C ILE A 143 13.01 0.04 9.57
N ILE A 144 12.37 1.00 10.23
CA ILE A 144 11.86 2.20 9.58
C ILE A 144 13.07 3.16 9.52
N LEU A 145 13.55 3.45 8.31
CA LEU A 145 14.59 4.45 8.04
C LEU A 145 13.99 5.85 7.99
#